data_AF-A0A950WNH8-F1
#
_entry.id   AF-A0A950WNH8-F1
#
_cell.length_a   1.000
_cell.length_b   1.000
_cell.length_c   1.000
_cell.angle_alpha   90.00
_cell.angle_beta   90.00
_cell.angle_gamma   90.00
#
_symmetry.space_group_name_H-M   'P 1'
#
loop_
_entity.id
_entity.type
_entity.pdbx_description
1 polymer ?
#
loop_
_entity_poly.entity_id
_entity_poly.type
_entity_poly.pdbx_seq_one_letter_code
_entity_poly.pdbx_strand_id
1 'polypeptide(L)'
;MKLDIKHEPLSFDLHGVGGWVWDTNYAGAAFKLMEGLWPVIKEKGIKNTGINYWVYKGPNRLFTCVELIDGDGSDIFEHVPIELKRYAYYKHIGPYERLGEVYTGIHQEFNEQLLAESGVAVEKYGHWTDDISKLETEIFIGLR
;
A
#
# COMPACT_ATOMS: atom_id res chain seq x y z
N MET A 1 -10.27 -11.63 -13.35
CA MET A 1 -10.50 -11.75 -11.88
C MET A 1 -11.61 -10.78 -11.53
N LYS A 2 -12.42 -10.98 -10.49
CA LYS A 2 -13.48 -10.00 -10.18
C LYS A 2 -13.04 -9.04 -9.08
N LEU A 3 -13.08 -7.73 -9.38
CA LEU A 3 -12.86 -6.67 -8.40
C LEU A 3 -14.14 -6.37 -7.61
N ASP A 4 -13.99 -6.06 -6.33
CA ASP A 4 -15.08 -5.60 -5.48
C ASP A 4 -15.08 -4.06 -5.47
N ILE A 5 -16.12 -3.44 -6.01
CA ILE A 5 -16.21 -1.98 -6.11
C ILE A 5 -16.95 -1.47 -4.88
N LYS A 6 -16.24 -0.69 -4.05
CA LYS A 6 -16.74 -0.09 -2.83
C LYS A 6 -17.11 1.37 -3.04
N HIS A 7 -18.22 1.76 -2.44
CA HIS A 7 -18.79 3.12 -2.53
C HIS A 7 -18.78 3.84 -1.18
N GLU A 8 -18.53 3.10 -0.10
CA GLU A 8 -18.29 3.64 1.23
C GLU A 8 -16.89 4.23 1.29
N PRO A 9 -16.71 5.47 1.80
CA PRO A 9 -15.39 6.05 1.96
C PRO A 9 -14.51 5.22 2.90
N LEU A 10 -13.25 5.06 2.52
CA LEU A 10 -12.21 4.44 3.35
C LEU A 10 -11.07 5.43 3.56
N SER A 11 -10.61 5.54 4.80
CA SER A 11 -9.50 6.42 5.15
C SER A 11 -8.39 5.66 5.84
N PHE A 12 -7.15 6.07 5.57
CA PHE A 12 -5.96 5.60 6.27
C PHE A 12 -5.19 6.81 6.82
N ASP A 13 -4.74 6.72 8.07
CA ASP A 13 -3.91 7.72 8.71
C ASP A 13 -2.49 7.18 8.85
N LEU A 14 -1.70 7.39 7.81
CA LEU A 14 -0.41 6.71 7.63
C LEU A 14 0.76 7.63 7.86
N HIS A 15 1.85 7.07 8.36
CA HIS A 15 3.11 7.78 8.59
C HIS A 15 4.25 6.96 7.99
N GLY A 16 5.08 7.58 7.17
CA GLY A 16 6.11 6.84 6.46
C GLY A 16 7.20 7.65 5.78
N VAL A 17 7.92 6.96 4.91
CA VAL A 17 9.01 7.51 4.11
C VAL A 17 8.61 7.47 2.63
N GLY A 18 8.66 8.62 1.97
CA GLY A 18 8.34 8.77 0.55
C GLY A 18 9.56 8.76 -0.36
N GLY A 19 9.37 8.32 -1.60
CA GLY A 19 10.41 8.34 -2.62
C GLY A 19 9.87 8.31 -4.04
N TRP A 20 10.77 8.61 -4.97
CA TRP A 20 10.53 8.48 -6.41
C TRP A 20 10.92 7.09 -6.89
N VAL A 21 10.10 6.54 -7.77
CA VAL A 21 10.36 5.27 -8.46
C VAL A 21 10.96 5.56 -9.82
N TRP A 22 12.15 5.02 -10.06
CA TRP A 22 12.85 5.11 -11.34
C TRP A 22 12.79 3.77 -12.07
N ASP A 23 12.77 3.80 -13.40
CA ASP A 23 12.77 2.62 -14.27
C ASP A 23 11.68 1.59 -13.94
N THR A 24 10.54 2.04 -13.41
CA THR A 24 9.41 1.20 -12.98
C THR A 24 9.75 0.14 -11.92
N ASN A 25 10.89 0.25 -11.24
CA ASN A 25 11.29 -0.68 -10.19
C ASN A 25 10.62 -0.35 -8.84
N TYR A 26 9.31 -0.57 -8.78
CA TYR A 26 8.49 -0.27 -7.59
C TYR A 26 8.93 -1.08 -6.38
N ALA A 27 9.14 -2.39 -6.54
CA ALA A 27 9.56 -3.27 -5.44
C ALA A 27 10.91 -2.83 -4.85
N GLY A 28 11.92 -2.57 -5.70
CA GLY A 28 13.23 -2.12 -5.24
C GLY A 28 13.17 -0.76 -4.54
N ALA A 29 12.39 0.18 -5.07
CA ALA A 29 12.16 1.46 -4.41
C ALA A 29 11.49 1.28 -3.04
N ALA A 30 10.47 0.43 -2.96
CA ALA A 30 9.77 0.12 -1.72
C ALA A 30 10.70 -0.47 -0.65
N PHE A 31 11.49 -1.50 -1.00
CA PHE A 31 12.44 -2.11 -0.07
C PHE A 31 13.42 -1.09 0.51
N LYS A 32 13.95 -0.20 -0.34
CA LYS A 32 14.83 0.88 0.12
C LYS A 32 14.14 1.87 1.06
N LEU A 33 12.87 2.21 0.80
CA LEU A 33 12.10 3.08 1.69
C LEU A 33 11.83 2.40 3.04
N MET A 34 11.56 1.09 3.04
CA MET A 34 11.40 0.30 4.27
C MET A 34 12.66 0.28 5.14
N GLU A 35 13.86 0.29 4.54
CA GLU A 35 15.13 0.44 5.26
C GLU A 35 15.24 1.80 5.97
N GLY A 36 14.54 2.83 5.50
CA GLY A 36 14.41 4.12 6.18
C GLY A 36 13.33 4.16 7.26
N LEU A 37 12.36 3.23 7.21
CA LEU A 37 11.19 3.21 8.08
C LEU A 37 11.43 2.35 9.34
N TRP A 38 11.66 1.05 9.14
CA TRP A 38 11.63 0.07 10.22
C TRP A 38 12.76 0.20 11.24
N PRO A 39 14.03 0.48 10.84
CA PRO A 39 15.09 0.72 11.80
C PRO A 39 14.78 1.89 12.74
N VAL A 40 14.21 2.98 12.20
CA VAL A 40 13.83 4.16 12.99
C VAL A 40 12.70 3.84 13.97
N ILE A 41 11.67 3.11 13.52
CA ILE A 41 10.59 2.61 14.40
C ILE A 41 11.18 1.80 15.56
N LYS A 42 12.10 0.88 15.26
CA LYS A 42 12.72 0.00 16.25
C LYS A 42 13.61 0.76 17.23
N GLU A 43 14.46 1.65 16.74
CA GLU A 43 15.41 2.42 17.55
C GLU A 43 14.68 3.37 18.51
N LYS A 44 13.66 4.07 18.01
CA LYS A 44 12.90 5.06 18.80
C LYS A 44 11.77 4.44 19.62
N GLY A 45 11.50 3.14 19.48
CA GLY A 45 10.41 2.46 20.18
C GLY A 45 9.03 3.00 19.80
N ILE A 46 8.83 3.40 18.54
CA ILE A 46 7.58 4.00 18.07
C ILE A 46 6.49 2.94 18.02
N LYS A 47 5.40 3.17 18.75
CA LYS A 47 4.25 2.26 18.77
C LYS A 47 3.43 2.39 17.49
N ASN A 48 3.18 1.26 16.85
CA ASN A 48 2.50 1.15 15.58
C ASN A 48 1.73 -0.18 15.50
N THR A 49 0.87 -0.33 14.50
CA THR A 49 0.04 -1.55 14.33
C THR A 49 0.84 -2.78 13.89
N GLY A 50 2.12 -2.62 13.52
CA GLY A 50 2.96 -3.68 12.97
C GLY A 50 2.60 -4.06 11.54
N ILE A 51 1.70 -3.32 10.90
CA ILE A 51 1.24 -3.54 9.52
C ILE A 51 1.99 -2.61 8.59
N ASN A 52 2.55 -3.18 7.53
CA ASN A 52 3.24 -2.42 6.49
C ASN A 52 2.24 -2.00 5.41
N TYR A 53 2.33 -0.74 4.99
CA TYR A 53 1.55 -0.17 3.90
C TYR A 53 2.46 0.34 2.80
N TRP A 54 2.15 0.01 1.55
CA TRP A 54 2.74 0.69 0.39
C TRP A 54 1.68 1.59 -0.23
N VAL A 55 2.01 2.87 -0.41
CA VAL A 55 1.08 3.89 -0.91
C VAL A 55 1.62 4.49 -2.20
N TYR A 56 0.85 4.36 -3.27
CA TYR A 56 1.14 4.91 -4.58
C TYR A 56 0.31 6.18 -4.76
N LYS A 57 0.96 7.33 -5.01
CA LYS A 57 0.27 8.63 -5.07
C LYS A 57 0.76 9.47 -6.24
N GLY A 58 0.02 9.41 -7.34
CA GLY A 58 0.39 10.05 -8.59
C GLY A 58 1.52 9.31 -9.31
N PRO A 59 2.07 9.89 -10.39
CA PRO A 59 3.05 9.20 -11.22
C PRO A 59 4.35 8.96 -10.47
N ASN A 60 4.79 7.70 -10.40
CA ASN A 60 6.09 7.28 -9.88
C ASN A 60 6.42 7.72 -8.45
N ARG A 61 5.41 7.98 -7.61
CA ARG A 61 5.63 8.31 -6.20
C ARG A 61 5.08 7.20 -5.31
N LEU A 62 5.96 6.71 -4.44
CA LEU A 62 5.71 5.59 -3.54
C LEU A 62 6.06 6.01 -2.12
N PHE A 63 5.29 5.53 -1.16
CA PHE A 63 5.60 5.63 0.26
C PHE A 63 5.52 4.25 0.90
N THR A 64 6.39 4.00 1.86
CA THR A 64 6.25 2.87 2.80
C THR A 64 5.87 3.42 4.15
N CYS A 65 4.75 2.96 4.70
CA CYS A 65 4.14 3.55 5.88
C CYS A 65 3.69 2.50 6.90
N VAL A 66 3.38 2.99 8.10
CA VAL A 66 2.67 2.30 9.16
C VAL A 66 1.54 3.17 9.71
N GLU A 67 0.59 2.55 10.40
CA GLU A 67 -0.32 3.28 11.30
C GLU A 67 0.30 3.37 12.68
N LEU A 68 0.34 4.58 13.25
CA LEU A 68 0.84 4.82 14.60
C LEU A 68 -0.27 4.59 15.62
N ILE A 69 0.07 4.05 16.79
CA ILE A 69 -0.89 3.84 17.89
C ILE A 69 -0.97 5.09 18.77
N ASP A 70 0.17 5.74 19.01
CA ASP A 70 0.30 6.91 19.87
C ASP A 70 1.02 8.05 19.12
N GLY A 71 0.48 9.27 19.17
CA GLY A 71 1.08 10.47 18.57
C GLY A 71 0.90 10.58 17.05
N ASP A 72 1.39 11.70 16.48
CA ASP A 72 1.32 11.96 15.04
C ASP A 72 2.63 11.65 14.30
N GLY A 73 3.71 11.26 15.00
CA GLY A 73 5.01 10.91 14.43
C GLY A 73 5.60 11.90 13.41
N SER A 74 5.09 13.13 13.37
CA SER A 74 5.31 14.10 12.30
C SER A 74 6.70 14.72 12.33
N ASP A 75 7.38 14.58 13.47
CA ASP A 75 8.78 14.92 13.69
C ASP A 75 9.75 13.86 13.14
N ILE A 76 9.25 12.68 12.78
CA ILE A 76 10.05 11.52 12.38
C ILE A 76 9.71 11.05 10.96
N PHE A 77 8.43 11.00 10.62
CA PHE A 77 7.93 10.48 9.35
C PHE A 77 7.02 11.49 8.65
N GLU A 78 6.90 11.37 7.33
CA GLU A 78 5.92 12.13 6.57
C GLU A 78 4.51 11.64 6.95
N HIS A 79 3.61 12.58 7.24
CA HIS A 79 2.17 12.31 7.38
C HIS A 79 1.55 12.11 6.00
N VAL A 80 0.93 10.95 5.77
CA VAL A 80 0.37 10.50 4.50
C VAL A 80 -1.11 10.12 4.69
N PRO A 81 -2.01 11.09 4.91
CA PRO A 81 -3.43 10.79 5.01
C PRO A 81 -3.98 10.41 3.63
N ILE A 82 -4.75 9.32 3.60
CA ILE A 82 -5.41 8.81 2.40
C ILE A 82 -6.91 8.75 2.64
N GLU A 83 -7.69 9.25 1.68
CA GLU A 83 -9.15 9.12 1.64
C GLU A 83 -9.54 8.59 0.25
N LEU A 84 -10.17 7.42 0.22
CA LEU A 84 -10.71 6.79 -0.97
C LEU A 84 -12.24 6.84 -0.89
N LYS A 85 -12.87 7.79 -1.59
CA LYS A 85 -14.34 7.96 -1.58
C LYS A 85 -15.07 6.81 -2.30
N ARG A 86 -14.41 6.24 -3.30
CA ARG A 86 -14.85 5.10 -4.10
C ARG A 86 -13.59 4.36 -4.55
N TYR A 87 -13.56 3.05 -4.43
CA TYR A 87 -12.37 2.27 -4.74
C TYR A 87 -12.69 0.86 -5.24
N ALA A 88 -11.77 0.32 -6.04
CA ALA A 88 -11.71 -1.11 -6.30
C ALA A 88 -10.91 -1.77 -5.17
N TYR A 89 -11.40 -2.91 -4.72
CA TYR A 89 -10.78 -3.74 -3.68
C TYR A 89 -10.48 -5.13 -4.21
N TYR A 90 -9.31 -5.65 -3.86
CA TYR A 90 -8.94 -7.03 -4.07
C TYR A 90 -8.06 -7.52 -2.92
N LYS A 91 -8.28 -8.76 -2.49
CA LYS A 91 -7.43 -9.43 -1.50
C LYS A 91 -6.68 -10.57 -2.17
N HIS A 92 -5.36 -10.47 -2.21
CA HIS A 92 -4.47 -11.55 -2.59
C HIS A 92 -4.07 -12.36 -1.35
N ILE A 93 -4.08 -13.69 -1.48
CA ILE A 93 -3.59 -14.62 -0.48
C ILE A 93 -2.60 -15.56 -1.17
N GLY A 94 -1.35 -15.55 -0.72
CA GLY A 94 -0.25 -16.33 -1.26
C GLY A 94 1.02 -15.52 -1.49
N PRO A 95 2.01 -16.08 -2.20
CA PRO A 95 3.34 -15.49 -2.36
C PRO A 95 3.30 -14.11 -3.02
N TYR A 96 4.15 -13.19 -2.55
CA TYR A 96 4.24 -11.81 -3.06
C TYR A 96 4.80 -11.74 -4.48
N GLU A 97 5.57 -12.73 -4.90
CA GLU A 97 6.11 -12.86 -6.26
C GLU A 97 5.00 -12.91 -7.31
N ARG A 98 3.80 -13.31 -6.92
CA ARG A 98 2.62 -13.35 -7.80
C ARG A 98 1.86 -12.04 -7.89
N LEU A 99 2.23 -11.01 -7.13
CA LEU A 99 1.55 -9.71 -7.18
C LEU A 99 1.63 -9.08 -8.59
N GLY A 100 2.69 -9.34 -9.36
CA GLY A 100 2.75 -8.90 -10.76
C GLY A 100 1.64 -9.50 -11.64
N GLU A 101 1.32 -10.77 -11.45
CA GLU A 101 0.18 -11.43 -12.12
C GLU A 101 -1.15 -10.86 -11.64
N VAL A 102 -1.26 -10.57 -10.33
CA VAL A 102 -2.44 -9.95 -9.73
C VAL A 102 -2.71 -8.60 -10.37
N TYR A 103 -1.72 -7.71 -10.43
CA TYR A 103 -1.85 -6.40 -11.07
C TYR A 103 -2.18 -6.50 -12.56
N THR A 104 -1.61 -7.47 -13.27
CA THR A 104 -1.98 -7.74 -14.67
C THR A 104 -3.49 -8.02 -14.79
N GLY A 105 -4.03 -8.87 -13.92
CA GLY A 105 -5.46 -9.18 -13.90
C GLY A 105 -6.34 -8.01 -13.43
N ILE A 106 -5.87 -7.18 -12.51
CA ILE A 106 -6.55 -5.96 -12.09
C ILE A 106 -6.68 -5.00 -13.28
N HIS A 107 -5.59 -4.73 -14.01
CA HIS A 107 -5.62 -3.84 -15.16
C HIS A 107 -6.51 -4.37 -16.30
N GLN A 108 -6.58 -5.68 -16.50
CA GLN A 108 -7.53 -6.29 -17.44
C GLN A 108 -8.98 -5.99 -17.02
N GLU A 109 -9.34 -6.21 -15.76
CA GLU A 109 -10.68 -5.94 -15.25
C GLU A 109 -11.05 -4.45 -15.35
N PHE A 110 -10.09 -3.55 -15.08
CA PHE A 110 -10.27 -2.11 -15.26
C PHE A 110 -10.63 -1.76 -16.71
N ASN A 111 -9.94 -2.36 -17.69
CA ASN A 111 -10.21 -2.14 -19.10
C ASN A 111 -11.58 -2.71 -19.51
N GLU A 112 -11.93 -3.91 -19.06
CA GLU A 112 -13.22 -4.55 -19.37
C GLU A 112 -14.41 -3.78 -18.79
N GLN A 113 -14.28 -3.24 -17.58
CA GLN A 113 -15.32 -2.47 -16.91
C GLN A 113 -15.29 -0.97 -17.20
N LEU A 114 -14.34 -0.49 -18.02
CA LEU A 114 -14.11 0.93 -18.32
C LEU A 114 -13.92 1.79 -17.04
N LEU A 115 -13.21 1.24 -16.07
CA LEU A 115 -12.88 1.92 -14.81
C LEU A 115 -11.69 2.86 -15.00
N ALA A 116 -11.68 3.97 -14.26
CA ALA A 116 -10.61 4.96 -14.29
C ALA A 116 -10.03 5.16 -12.88
N GLU A 117 -8.71 5.03 -12.75
CA GLU A 117 -7.99 5.24 -11.49
C GLU A 117 -7.96 6.72 -11.08
N SER A 118 -8.10 6.98 -9.78
CA SER A 118 -7.91 8.32 -9.20
C SER A 118 -6.44 8.74 -9.20
N GLY A 119 -5.52 7.76 -9.30
CA GLY A 119 -4.07 7.95 -9.12
C GLY A 119 -3.60 7.74 -7.69
N VAL A 120 -4.45 7.19 -6.82
CA VAL A 120 -4.08 6.76 -5.45
C VAL A 120 -4.38 5.28 -5.30
N ALA A 121 -3.38 4.51 -4.86
CA ALA A 121 -3.55 3.11 -4.49
C ALA A 121 -2.81 2.80 -3.18
N VAL A 122 -3.32 1.84 -2.43
CA VAL A 122 -2.76 1.37 -1.17
C VAL A 122 -2.68 -0.15 -1.21
N GLU A 123 -1.52 -0.69 -0.88
CA GLU A 123 -1.35 -2.08 -0.51
C GLU A 123 -1.16 -2.17 1.00
N LYS A 124 -1.94 -3.04 1.64
CA LYS A 124 -1.81 -3.35 3.06
C LYS A 124 -1.35 -4.80 3.18
N TYR A 125 -0.17 -4.99 3.77
CA TYR A 125 0.45 -6.29 3.94
C TYR A 125 0.03 -6.85 5.30
N GLY A 126 -0.62 -8.02 5.29
CA GLY A 126 -1.00 -8.72 6.51
C GLY A 126 0.20 -9.07 7.39
N HIS A 127 -0.06 -9.65 8.56
CA HIS A 127 1.03 -10.10 9.44
C HIS A 127 1.92 -11.14 8.74
N TRP A 128 3.23 -10.97 8.90
CA TRP A 128 4.20 -11.91 8.38
C TRP A 128 3.98 -13.32 8.95
N THR A 129 4.13 -14.32 8.10
CA THR A 129 4.11 -15.73 8.46
C THR A 129 5.08 -16.51 7.58
N ASP A 130 5.71 -17.54 8.14
CA ASP A 130 6.62 -18.42 7.39
C ASP A 130 5.88 -19.30 6.37
N ASP A 131 4.55 -19.44 6.50
CA ASP A 131 3.71 -20.11 5.52
C ASP A 131 3.34 -19.13 4.39
N ILE A 132 4.16 -19.12 3.34
CA ILE A 132 3.99 -18.23 2.18
C ILE A 132 2.60 -18.33 1.53
N SER A 133 1.89 -19.45 1.70
CA SER A 133 0.54 -19.63 1.15
C SER A 133 -0.53 -18.83 1.88
N LYS A 134 -0.19 -18.28 3.05
CA LYS A 134 -1.06 -17.48 3.93
C LYS A 134 -0.69 -16.01 3.97
N LEU A 135 0.33 -15.58 3.23
CA LEU A 135 0.67 -14.16 3.14
C LEU A 135 -0.50 -13.41 2.52
N GLU A 136 -0.95 -12.35 3.17
CA GLU A 136 -2.08 -11.55 2.69
C GLU A 136 -1.61 -10.19 2.19
N THR A 137 -2.18 -9.76 1.06
CA THR A 137 -2.05 -8.38 0.57
C THR A 137 -3.44 -7.89 0.19
N GLU A 138 -3.93 -6.88 0.90
CA GLU A 138 -5.14 -6.16 0.52
C GLU A 138 -4.75 -4.98 -0.37
N ILE A 139 -5.42 -4.86 -1.52
CA ILE A 139 -5.14 -3.85 -2.55
C ILE A 139 -6.37 -2.95 -2.66
N PHE A 140 -6.17 -1.65 -2.51
CA PHE A 140 -7.19 -0.61 -2.62
C PHE A 140 -6.77 0.37 -3.71
N ILE A 141 -7.58 0.52 -4.76
CA ILE A 141 -7.29 1.44 -5.87
C ILE A 141 -8.42 2.45 -5.97
N GLY A 142 -8.12 3.72 -5.74
CA GLY A 142 -9.11 4.79 -5.83
C GLY A 142 -9.65 4.91 -7.25
N LEU A 143 -10.95 5.19 -7.35
CA LEU A 143 -11.67 5.33 -8.62
C LEU A 143 -12.13 6.77 -8.82
N ARG A 144 -12.21 7.21 -10.08
CA ARG A 144 -12.83 8.48 -10.49
C ARG A 144 -14.34 8.38 -10.64
#